data_AF-A0A9N9DSW3-F1
#
_entry.id   AF-A0A9N9DSW3-F1
#
_cell.length_a   1.000
_cell.length_b   1.000
_cell.length_c   1.000
_cell.angle_alpha   90.00
_cell.angle_beta   90.00
_cell.angle_gamma   90.00
#
_symmetry.space_group_name_H-M   'P 1'
#
loop_
_entity.id
_entity.type
_entity.pdbx_description
1 polymer ?
#
loop_
_entity_poly.entity_id
_entity_poly.type
_entity_poly.pdbx_seq_one_letter_code
_entity_poly.pdbx_strand_id
1 'polypeptide(L)'
;MLQPSTLKRRLVTLLEEFKRARQSWSNLNDEGLTLANTLVNTKLQERLTDNLPEWAPESNDFIHLNDDHSIPDDKIIALKESLQQIVEKMAKQLTKMKMQILQVEFLLEEACESMGDEIVYNNPLYLSCSLETFVEFSVIIFNMFTQEMDLKQKIILSLELELEKQQFMVILSTWLNQPYIDFDKIIEFENICKIEIDNKEEI
;
A
#
# COMPACT_ATOMS: atom_id res chain seq x y z
N MET A 1 28.62 9.23 -22.28
CA MET A 1 28.75 10.35 -21.34
C MET A 1 27.36 10.90 -21.06
N LEU A 2 26.86 10.67 -19.84
CA LEU A 2 25.52 11.11 -19.43
C LEU A 2 25.47 12.65 -19.48
N GLN A 3 24.44 13.19 -20.15
CA GLN A 3 24.22 14.63 -20.24
C GLN A 3 23.29 15.10 -19.10
N PRO A 4 23.49 16.32 -18.54
CA PRO A 4 22.65 16.84 -17.46
C PRO A 4 21.15 16.84 -17.78
N SER A 5 20.78 17.19 -19.02
CA SER A 5 19.38 17.19 -19.48
C SER A 5 18.77 15.77 -19.51
N THR A 6 19.55 14.78 -19.92
CA THR A 6 19.15 13.37 -19.93
C THR A 6 18.98 12.83 -18.52
N LEU A 7 19.91 13.15 -17.61
CA LEU A 7 19.84 12.81 -16.19
C LEU A 7 18.53 13.33 -15.57
N LYS A 8 18.29 14.64 -15.73
CA LYS A 8 17.09 15.32 -15.24
C LYS A 8 15.80 14.65 -15.75
N ARG A 9 15.70 14.45 -17.05
CA ARG A 9 14.52 13.82 -17.67
C ARG A 9 14.29 12.40 -17.14
N ARG A 10 15.34 11.57 -17.04
CA ARG A 10 15.23 10.19 -16.53
C ARG A 10 14.75 10.19 -15.08
N LEU A 11 15.31 11.05 -14.23
CA LEU A 11 14.88 11.17 -12.84
C LEU A 11 13.38 11.50 -12.74
N VAL A 12 12.90 12.50 -13.49
CA VAL A 12 11.46 12.87 -13.49
C VAL A 12 10.58 11.68 -13.87
N THR A 13 10.95 10.94 -14.93
CA THR A 13 10.18 9.76 -15.35
C THR A 13 10.11 8.71 -14.24
N LEU A 14 11.25 8.42 -13.58
CA LEU A 14 11.31 7.43 -12.49
C LEU A 14 10.47 7.86 -11.28
N LEU A 15 10.53 9.14 -10.89
CA LEU A 15 9.75 9.68 -9.78
C LEU A 15 8.24 9.63 -10.06
N GLU A 16 7.81 9.97 -11.27
CA GLU A 16 6.40 9.89 -11.69
C GLU A 16 5.89 8.44 -11.77
N GLU A 17 6.72 7.49 -12.19
CA GLU A 17 6.37 6.07 -12.14
C GLU A 17 6.26 5.56 -10.71
N PHE A 18 7.21 5.95 -9.85
CA PHE A 18 7.21 5.59 -8.43
C PHE A 18 5.97 6.13 -7.72
N LYS A 19 5.58 7.39 -8.00
CA LYS A 19 4.33 8.00 -7.54
C LYS A 19 3.09 7.25 -8.02
N ARG A 20 3.01 6.90 -9.31
CA ARG A 20 1.88 6.13 -9.86
C ARG A 20 1.75 4.74 -9.22
N ALA A 21 2.86 4.08 -8.91
CA ALA A 21 2.83 2.82 -8.17
C ALA A 21 2.24 3.00 -6.75
N ARG A 22 2.59 4.08 -6.04
CA ARG A 22 2.01 4.41 -4.72
C ARG A 22 0.52 4.73 -4.78
N GLN A 23 0.08 5.49 -5.79
CA GLN A 23 -1.35 5.75 -5.96
C GLN A 23 -2.13 4.47 -6.24
N SER A 24 -1.57 3.58 -7.07
CA SER A 24 -2.18 2.27 -7.34
C SER A 24 -2.26 1.42 -6.08
N TRP A 25 -1.25 1.48 -5.21
CA TRP A 25 -1.30 0.83 -3.90
C TRP A 25 -2.44 1.37 -3.03
N SER A 26 -2.60 2.69 -2.94
CA SER A 26 -3.67 3.31 -2.15
C SER A 26 -5.05 2.79 -2.56
N ASN A 27 -5.32 2.76 -3.86
CA ASN A 27 -6.60 2.27 -4.38
C ASN A 27 -6.82 0.78 -4.03
N LEU A 28 -5.78 -0.04 -4.17
CA LEU A 28 -5.82 -1.46 -3.79
C LEU A 28 -6.02 -1.65 -2.27
N ASN A 29 -5.45 -0.78 -1.45
CA ASN A 29 -5.65 -0.82 0.00
C ASN A 29 -7.12 -0.57 0.37
N ASP A 30 -7.78 0.39 -0.28
CA ASP A 30 -9.19 0.71 -0.06
C ASP A 30 -10.13 -0.41 -0.53
N GLU A 31 -9.85 -0.97 -1.71
CA GLU A 31 -10.55 -2.16 -2.24
C GLU A 31 -10.38 -3.35 -1.28
N GLY A 32 -9.14 -3.61 -0.84
CA GLY A 32 -8.82 -4.68 0.10
C GLY A 32 -9.51 -4.50 1.46
N LEU A 33 -9.58 -3.27 1.98
CA LEU A 33 -10.28 -2.99 3.22
C LEU A 33 -11.78 -3.28 3.10
N THR A 34 -12.39 -2.91 1.98
CA THR A 34 -13.81 -3.17 1.71
C THR A 34 -14.10 -4.68 1.68
N LEU A 35 -13.26 -5.46 1.00
CA LEU A 35 -13.35 -6.91 0.97
C LEU A 35 -13.12 -7.54 2.35
N ALA A 36 -12.08 -7.10 3.07
CA ALA A 36 -11.76 -7.60 4.41
C ALA A 36 -12.92 -7.33 5.39
N ASN A 37 -13.52 -6.14 5.35
CA ASN A 37 -14.68 -5.80 6.18
C ASN A 37 -15.88 -6.69 5.85
N THR A 38 -16.15 -6.92 4.56
CA THR A 38 -17.23 -7.82 4.11
C THR A 38 -16.98 -9.26 4.59
N LEU A 39 -15.74 -9.75 4.49
CA LEU A 39 -15.35 -11.07 4.97
C LEU A 39 -15.54 -11.20 6.49
N VAL A 40 -15.07 -10.22 7.27
CA VAL A 40 -15.23 -10.20 8.73
C VAL A 40 -16.71 -10.20 9.11
N ASN A 41 -17.53 -9.37 8.48
CA ASN A 41 -18.97 -9.33 8.77
C ASN A 41 -19.66 -10.67 8.44
N THR A 42 -19.26 -11.30 7.34
CA THR A 42 -19.77 -12.62 6.93
C THR A 42 -19.41 -13.68 7.98
N LYS A 43 -18.15 -13.74 8.42
CA LYS A 43 -17.70 -14.66 9.48
C LYS A 43 -18.39 -14.41 10.84
N LEU A 44 -18.68 -13.16 11.18
CA LEU A 44 -19.39 -12.83 12.41
C LEU A 44 -20.87 -13.23 12.34
N GLN A 45 -21.50 -13.13 11.17
CA GLN A 45 -22.88 -13.58 10.94
C GLN A 45 -23.00 -15.11 11.03
N GLU A 46 -22.08 -15.85 10.41
CA GLU A 46 -22.02 -17.32 10.48
C GLU A 46 -22.04 -17.81 11.93
N ARG A 47 -21.20 -17.23 12.79
CA ARG A 47 -21.17 -17.58 14.21
C ARG A 47 -22.42 -17.21 14.98
N LEU A 48 -23.13 -16.17 14.59
CA LEU A 48 -24.40 -15.83 15.22
C LEU A 48 -25.47 -16.88 14.89
N THR A 49 -25.45 -17.40 13.66
CA THR A 49 -26.32 -18.50 13.23
C THR A 49 -25.97 -19.81 13.93
N ASP A 50 -24.68 -20.14 14.09
CA ASP A 50 -24.23 -21.39 14.73
C ASP A 50 -24.46 -21.43 16.25
N ASN A 51 -24.49 -20.26 16.91
CA ASN A 51 -24.70 -20.15 18.36
C ASN A 51 -26.16 -19.88 18.75
N LEU A 52 -27.13 -20.06 17.84
CA LEU A 52 -28.54 -20.00 18.22
C LEU A 52 -28.87 -21.16 19.18
N PRO A 53 -29.36 -20.91 20.41
CA PRO A 53 -29.74 -21.98 21.31
C PRO A 53 -30.88 -22.82 20.71
N GLU A 54 -30.74 -24.15 20.71
CA GLU A 54 -31.80 -25.11 20.33
C GLU A 54 -33.08 -24.96 21.19
N TRP A 55 -33.02 -24.23 22.30
CA TRP A 55 -34.16 -23.85 23.13
C TRP A 55 -34.40 -22.35 23.00
N ALA A 56 -35.12 -21.92 21.96
CA ALA A 56 -35.89 -20.68 22.02
C ALA A 56 -37.35 -21.06 22.31
N PRO A 57 -37.96 -20.58 23.42
CA PRO A 57 -39.35 -20.89 23.72
C PRO A 57 -40.23 -20.23 22.67
N GLU A 58 -41.18 -21.00 22.12
CA GLU A 58 -42.27 -20.55 21.26
C GLU A 58 -43.10 -19.47 21.99
N SER A 59 -42.62 -18.23 21.96
CA SER A 59 -43.36 -17.08 22.47
C SER A 59 -43.15 -15.91 21.52
N ASN A 60 -44.25 -15.63 20.83
CA ASN A 60 -44.56 -14.59 19.85
C ASN A 60 -43.72 -13.31 19.89
N ASP A 61 -43.49 -12.79 18.67
CA ASP A 61 -42.97 -11.45 18.30
C ASP A 61 -41.47 -11.31 18.01
N PHE A 62 -40.83 -12.38 17.53
CA PHE A 62 -39.64 -12.22 16.69
C PHE A 62 -40.02 -12.42 15.23
N ILE A 63 -39.78 -11.38 14.44
CA ILE A 63 -39.93 -11.34 12.98
C ILE A 63 -39.39 -12.66 12.42
N HIS A 64 -40.29 -13.45 11.82
CA HIS A 64 -39.91 -14.57 10.96
C HIS A 64 -39.07 -14.01 9.81
N LEU A 65 -37.76 -13.89 10.01
CA LEU A 65 -36.80 -13.95 8.93
C LEU A 65 -36.79 -15.41 8.48
N ASN A 66 -37.77 -15.73 7.63
CA ASN A 66 -37.57 -16.77 6.64
C ASN A 66 -36.31 -16.39 5.87
N ASP A 67 -35.22 -17.06 6.15
CA ASP A 67 -34.40 -17.61 5.09
C ASP A 67 -33.45 -18.64 5.67
N ASP A 68 -33.31 -19.69 4.88
CA ASP A 68 -32.34 -20.77 4.94
C ASP A 68 -30.91 -20.19 4.87
N HIS A 69 -30.46 -19.54 5.95
CA HIS A 69 -29.21 -18.80 6.00
C HIS A 69 -28.05 -19.67 6.49
N SER A 70 -27.79 -20.79 5.82
CA SER A 70 -26.39 -21.21 5.74
C SER A 70 -25.71 -20.18 4.83
N ILE A 71 -24.77 -19.39 5.38
CA ILE A 71 -23.89 -18.61 4.52
C ILE A 71 -23.15 -19.66 3.70
N PRO A 72 -23.23 -19.64 2.36
CA PRO A 72 -22.54 -20.66 1.58
C PRO A 72 -21.05 -20.53 1.86
N ASP A 73 -20.40 -21.62 2.29
CA ASP A 73 -18.94 -21.69 2.46
C ASP A 73 -18.22 -21.10 1.23
N ASP A 74 -18.80 -21.32 0.05
CA ASP A 74 -18.38 -20.77 -1.24
C ASP A 74 -18.19 -19.23 -1.23
N LYS A 75 -19.05 -18.49 -0.52
CA LYS A 75 -18.94 -17.02 -0.43
C LYS A 75 -17.73 -16.59 0.40
N ILE A 76 -17.48 -17.27 1.53
CA ILE A 76 -16.32 -17.00 2.38
C ILE A 76 -15.03 -17.35 1.62
N ILE A 77 -15.02 -18.48 0.91
CA ILE A 77 -13.88 -18.90 0.07
C ILE A 77 -13.62 -17.86 -1.02
N ALA A 78 -14.64 -17.45 -1.78
CA ALA A 78 -14.49 -16.45 -2.84
C ALA A 78 -14.01 -15.08 -2.32
N LEU A 79 -14.46 -14.66 -1.14
CA LEU A 79 -14.00 -13.41 -0.50
C LEU A 79 -12.53 -13.52 -0.07
N LYS A 80 -12.10 -14.66 0.50
CA LYS A 80 -10.69 -14.91 0.84
C LYS A 80 -9.81 -14.89 -0.40
N GLU A 81 -10.20 -15.58 -1.46
CA GLU A 81 -9.46 -15.59 -2.73
C GLU A 81 -9.36 -14.19 -3.34
N SER A 82 -10.46 -13.44 -3.35
CA SER A 82 -10.48 -12.06 -3.85
C SER A 82 -9.54 -11.16 -3.04
N LEU A 83 -9.54 -11.30 -1.72
CA LEU A 83 -8.66 -10.54 -0.83
C LEU A 83 -7.18 -10.92 -1.04
N GLN A 84 -6.88 -12.21 -1.21
CA GLN A 84 -5.54 -12.70 -1.55
C GLN A 84 -5.06 -12.11 -2.87
N GLN A 85 -5.92 -12.05 -3.89
CA GLN A 85 -5.59 -11.43 -5.18
C GLN A 85 -5.28 -9.92 -5.05
N ILE A 86 -5.98 -9.20 -4.17
CA ILE A 86 -5.65 -7.79 -3.88
C ILE A 86 -4.24 -7.69 -3.28
N VAL A 87 -3.91 -8.53 -2.30
CA VAL A 87 -2.59 -8.54 -1.66
C VAL A 87 -1.48 -8.89 -2.67
N GLU A 88 -1.72 -9.82 -3.59
CA GLU A 88 -0.80 -10.12 -4.69
C GLU A 88 -0.63 -8.93 -5.65
N LYS A 89 -1.71 -8.21 -5.96
CA LYS A 89 -1.63 -6.97 -6.77
C LYS A 89 -0.84 -5.88 -6.05
N MET A 90 -0.97 -5.77 -4.72
CA MET A 90 -0.18 -4.85 -3.90
C MET A 90 1.30 -5.23 -3.93
N ALA A 91 1.63 -6.52 -3.78
CA ALA A 91 3.01 -7.01 -3.93
C ALA A 91 3.60 -6.70 -5.32
N LYS A 92 2.79 -6.76 -6.38
CA LYS A 92 3.22 -6.32 -7.72
C LYS A 92 3.53 -4.83 -7.77
N GLN A 93 2.77 -3.97 -7.07
CA GLN A 93 3.12 -2.54 -6.98
C GLN A 93 4.42 -2.32 -6.20
N LEU A 94 4.64 -3.06 -5.10
CA LEU A 94 5.90 -3.00 -4.35
C LEU A 94 7.10 -3.41 -5.22
N THR A 95 6.97 -4.45 -6.04
CA THR A 95 8.01 -4.84 -6.99
C THR A 95 8.31 -3.75 -8.02
N LYS A 96 7.27 -3.04 -8.51
CA LYS A 96 7.48 -1.88 -9.39
C LYS A 96 8.27 -0.81 -8.64
N MET A 97 7.80 -0.41 -7.46
CA MET A 97 8.48 0.58 -6.61
C MET A 97 9.96 0.25 -6.45
N LYS A 98 10.29 -0.98 -6.07
CA LYS A 98 11.67 -1.47 -5.96
C LYS A 98 12.47 -1.27 -7.24
N MET A 99 11.87 -1.60 -8.38
CA MET A 99 12.50 -1.42 -9.68
C MET A 99 12.76 0.07 -10.00
N GLN A 100 11.85 0.98 -9.61
CA GLN A 100 12.12 2.42 -9.73
C GLN A 100 13.29 2.84 -8.82
N ILE A 101 13.32 2.40 -7.56
CA ILE A 101 14.43 2.74 -6.64
C ILE A 101 15.78 2.31 -7.20
N LEU A 102 15.91 1.04 -7.62
CA LEU A 102 17.14 0.52 -8.20
C LEU A 102 17.58 1.31 -9.44
N GLN A 103 16.64 1.81 -10.24
CA GLN A 103 16.95 2.64 -11.39
C GLN A 103 17.39 4.05 -11.01
N VAL A 104 16.87 4.62 -9.93
CA VAL A 104 17.32 5.93 -9.41
C VAL A 104 18.71 5.80 -8.77
N GLU A 105 18.97 4.72 -8.02
CA GLU A 105 20.30 4.39 -7.48
C GLU A 105 21.32 4.19 -8.61
N PHE A 106 20.98 3.40 -9.62
CA PHE A 106 21.83 3.24 -10.80
C PHE A 106 22.09 4.57 -11.53
N LEU A 107 21.08 5.44 -11.58
CA LEU A 107 21.22 6.77 -12.19
C LEU A 107 22.18 7.68 -11.40
N LEU A 108 22.20 7.54 -10.06
CA LEU A 108 23.19 8.18 -9.20
C LEU A 108 24.60 7.69 -9.53
N GLU A 109 24.80 6.37 -9.58
CA GLU A 109 26.10 5.76 -9.93
C GLU A 109 26.59 6.22 -11.31
N GLU A 110 25.74 6.16 -12.33
CA GLU A 110 26.07 6.59 -13.69
C GLU A 110 26.41 8.09 -13.76
N ALA A 111 25.74 8.91 -12.95
CA ALA A 111 26.04 10.34 -12.84
C ALA A 111 27.40 10.57 -12.19
N CYS A 112 27.76 9.83 -11.13
CA CYS A 112 29.06 9.91 -10.48
C CYS A 112 30.19 9.55 -11.46
N GLU A 113 30.03 8.46 -12.22
CA GLU A 113 31.01 8.04 -13.23
C GLU A 113 31.17 9.05 -14.38
N SER A 114 30.08 9.70 -14.79
CA SER A 114 30.09 10.61 -15.95
C SER A 114 30.47 12.04 -15.61
N MET A 115 30.14 12.51 -14.42
CA MET A 115 30.16 13.93 -14.04
C MET A 115 31.04 14.21 -12.81
N GLY A 116 31.43 13.17 -12.07
CA GLY A 116 32.24 13.27 -10.85
C GLY A 116 31.40 13.47 -9.58
N ASP A 117 31.86 12.89 -8.49
CA ASP A 117 31.15 12.84 -7.19
C ASP A 117 30.76 14.23 -6.66
N GLU A 118 31.63 15.23 -6.78
CA GLU A 118 31.37 16.59 -6.30
C GLU A 118 30.10 17.18 -6.93
N ILE A 119 29.90 16.96 -8.22
CA ILE A 119 28.74 17.50 -8.96
C ILE A 119 27.45 16.77 -8.58
N VAL A 120 27.54 15.51 -8.16
CA VAL A 120 26.36 14.68 -7.89
C VAL A 120 25.88 14.83 -6.44
N TYR A 121 26.80 14.89 -5.49
CA TYR A 121 26.48 14.94 -4.07
C TYR A 121 26.36 16.37 -3.53
N ASN A 122 27.23 17.30 -3.97
CA ASN A 122 27.31 18.63 -3.37
C ASN A 122 26.59 19.72 -4.18
N ASN A 123 26.31 19.47 -5.46
CA ASN A 123 25.63 20.47 -6.30
C ASN A 123 24.14 20.15 -6.45
N PRO A 124 23.27 21.17 -6.35
CA PRO A 124 21.87 21.02 -6.68
C PRO A 124 21.70 20.51 -8.12
N LEU A 125 20.92 19.44 -8.29
CA LEU A 125 20.55 18.96 -9.60
C LEU A 125 19.58 19.95 -10.27
N TYR A 126 18.65 20.49 -9.49
CA TYR A 126 17.66 21.46 -9.93
C TYR A 126 17.85 22.82 -9.26
N LEU A 127 17.08 23.10 -8.20
CA LEU A 127 17.13 24.38 -7.50
C LEU A 127 18.02 24.26 -6.26
N SER A 128 17.68 23.32 -5.37
CA SER A 128 18.33 23.20 -4.06
C SER A 128 18.68 21.77 -3.66
N CYS A 129 18.07 20.75 -4.27
CA CYS A 129 18.32 19.35 -3.90
C CYS A 129 19.34 18.68 -4.82
N SER A 130 20.24 17.88 -4.23
CA SER A 130 21.14 16.99 -4.96
C SER A 130 20.40 15.75 -5.46
N LEU A 131 21.04 14.96 -6.34
CA LEU A 131 20.46 13.69 -6.81
C LEU A 131 20.33 12.67 -5.67
N GLU A 132 21.27 12.68 -4.73
CA GLU A 132 21.27 11.83 -3.54
C GLU A 132 20.02 12.05 -2.68
N THR A 133 19.59 13.31 -2.48
CA THR A 133 18.38 13.62 -1.72
C THR A 133 17.16 12.87 -2.30
N PHE A 134 17.01 12.82 -3.63
CA PHE A 134 15.91 12.08 -4.24
C PHE A 134 16.02 10.57 -4.03
N VAL A 135 17.23 10.00 -4.07
CA VAL A 135 17.49 8.58 -3.78
C VAL A 135 17.10 8.27 -2.34
N GLU A 136 17.61 9.03 -1.37
CA GLU A 136 17.39 8.81 0.06
C GLU A 136 15.90 8.79 0.42
N PHE A 137 15.16 9.83 0.01
CA PHE A 137 13.72 9.89 0.25
C PHE A 137 12.99 8.72 -0.42
N SER A 138 13.38 8.36 -1.63
CA SER A 138 12.72 7.27 -2.35
C SER A 138 12.94 5.92 -1.66
N VAL A 139 14.16 5.65 -1.15
CA VAL A 139 14.49 4.47 -0.36
C VAL A 139 13.70 4.43 0.96
N ILE A 140 13.65 5.55 1.68
CA ILE A 140 12.89 5.68 2.93
C ILE A 140 11.41 5.33 2.71
N ILE A 141 10.79 5.92 1.68
CA ILE A 141 9.40 5.66 1.34
C ILE A 141 9.21 4.19 0.95
N PHE A 142 10.07 3.63 0.11
CA PHE A 142 9.98 2.22 -0.29
C PHE A 142 10.05 1.26 0.91
N ASN A 143 10.88 1.55 1.91
CA ASN A 143 10.98 0.73 3.12
C ASN A 143 9.67 0.73 3.94
N MET A 144 8.95 1.86 4.00
CA MET A 144 7.62 1.92 4.63
C MET A 144 6.63 0.97 3.97
N PHE A 145 6.56 0.98 2.63
CA PHE A 145 5.69 0.09 1.88
C PHE A 145 6.09 -1.38 2.01
N THR A 146 7.39 -1.66 2.15
CA THR A 146 7.88 -3.03 2.40
C THR A 146 7.38 -3.55 3.75
N GLN A 147 7.52 -2.76 4.81
CA GLN A 147 7.03 -3.12 6.14
C GLN A 147 5.50 -3.27 6.18
N GLU A 148 4.79 -2.37 5.50
CA GLU A 148 3.33 -2.46 5.38
C GLU A 148 2.89 -3.71 4.60
N MET A 149 3.62 -4.09 3.55
CA MET A 149 3.35 -5.32 2.80
C MET A 149 3.45 -6.57 3.68
N ASP A 150 4.51 -6.66 4.49
CA ASP A 150 4.70 -7.77 5.44
C ASP A 150 3.56 -7.82 6.46
N LEU A 151 3.07 -6.66 6.90
CA LEU A 151 1.91 -6.57 7.78
C LEU A 151 0.64 -7.06 7.08
N LYS A 152 0.37 -6.63 5.83
CA LYS A 152 -0.81 -7.10 5.07
C LYS A 152 -0.81 -8.62 4.91
N GLN A 153 0.34 -9.22 4.61
CA GLN A 153 0.46 -10.68 4.50
C GLN A 153 0.13 -11.38 5.83
N LYS A 154 0.65 -10.87 6.96
CA LYS A 154 0.32 -11.40 8.30
C LYS A 154 -1.16 -11.26 8.64
N ILE A 155 -1.80 -10.17 8.22
CA ILE A 155 -3.24 -9.97 8.40
C ILE A 155 -4.02 -11.04 7.64
N ILE A 156 -3.69 -11.34 6.38
CA ILE A 156 -4.38 -12.39 5.62
C ILE A 156 -4.32 -13.73 6.33
N LEU A 157 -3.12 -14.13 6.77
CA LEU A 157 -2.95 -15.37 7.54
C LEU A 157 -3.78 -15.37 8.83
N SER A 158 -3.85 -14.23 9.51
CA SER A 158 -4.66 -14.09 10.73
C SER A 158 -6.16 -14.20 10.45
N LEU A 159 -6.61 -13.73 9.28
CA LEU A 159 -8.01 -13.85 8.85
C LEU A 159 -8.41 -15.29 8.50
N GLU A 160 -7.48 -16.24 8.39
CA GLU A 160 -7.81 -17.66 8.27
C GLU A 160 -8.26 -18.27 9.60
N LEU A 161 -7.78 -17.72 10.72
CA LEU A 161 -8.05 -18.21 12.06
C LEU A 161 -9.49 -17.90 12.52
N GLU A 162 -9.91 -18.63 13.55
CA GLU A 162 -11.10 -18.29 14.32
C GLU A 162 -10.76 -17.23 15.37
N LEU A 163 -11.10 -15.97 15.08
CA LEU A 163 -10.80 -14.82 15.95
C LEU A 163 -12.06 -14.23 16.58
N GLU A 164 -11.97 -13.64 17.77
CA GLU A 164 -13.07 -12.90 18.39
C GLU A 164 -13.37 -11.59 17.66
N LYS A 165 -14.57 -11.03 17.87
CA LYS A 165 -15.00 -9.76 17.25
C LYS A 165 -14.00 -8.63 17.48
N GLN A 166 -13.48 -8.50 18.70
CA GLN A 166 -12.50 -7.48 19.07
C GLN A 166 -11.21 -7.64 18.28
N GLN A 167 -10.75 -8.87 18.06
CA GLN A 167 -9.54 -9.15 17.29
C GLN A 167 -9.74 -8.81 15.80
N PHE A 168 -10.90 -9.12 15.22
CA PHE A 168 -11.22 -8.69 13.86
C PHE A 168 -11.25 -7.16 13.72
N MET A 169 -11.79 -6.44 14.71
CA MET A 169 -11.78 -4.98 14.69
C MET A 169 -10.36 -4.41 14.74
N VAL A 170 -9.47 -5.00 15.54
CA VAL A 170 -8.06 -4.63 15.56
C VAL A 170 -7.42 -4.87 14.20
N ILE A 171 -7.68 -6.01 13.57
CA ILE A 171 -7.19 -6.30 12.21
C ILE A 171 -7.66 -5.27 11.19
N LEU A 172 -8.96 -4.97 11.15
CA LEU A 172 -9.52 -3.99 10.20
C LEU A 172 -8.97 -2.58 10.46
N SER A 173 -8.85 -2.18 11.73
CA SER A 173 -8.25 -0.91 12.11
C SER A 173 -6.78 -0.82 11.69
N THR A 174 -6.04 -1.92 11.86
CA THR A 174 -4.64 -2.02 11.45
C THR A 174 -4.52 -1.90 9.93
N TRP A 175 -5.42 -2.55 9.18
CA TRP A 175 -5.46 -2.44 7.72
C TRP A 175 -5.76 -1.01 7.26
N LEU A 176 -6.75 -0.36 7.88
CA LEU A 176 -7.17 1.00 7.55
C LEU A 176 -6.04 2.01 7.78
N ASN A 177 -5.37 1.94 8.93
CA ASN A 177 -4.44 2.98 9.35
C ASN A 177 -3.06 2.89 8.70
N GLN A 178 -2.69 1.73 8.12
CA GLN A 178 -1.37 1.50 7.49
C GLN A 178 -0.21 2.00 8.37
N PRO A 179 -0.01 1.44 9.58
CA PRO A 179 0.82 2.03 10.63
C PRO A 179 2.31 2.20 10.27
N TYR A 180 2.80 1.52 9.23
CA TYR A 180 4.18 1.68 8.76
C TYR A 180 4.34 2.76 7.69
N ILE A 181 3.23 3.31 7.17
CA ILE A 181 3.26 4.37 6.16
C ILE A 181 3.14 5.73 6.84
N ASP A 182 4.23 6.49 6.78
CA ASP A 182 4.26 7.90 7.18
C ASP A 182 3.81 8.77 6.00
N PHE A 183 2.53 9.12 5.97
CA PHE A 183 1.95 9.94 4.90
C PHE A 183 2.53 11.37 4.89
N ASP A 184 2.93 11.91 6.03
CA ASP A 184 3.51 13.25 6.12
C ASP A 184 4.85 13.29 5.39
N LYS A 185 5.68 12.25 5.55
CA LYS A 185 6.93 12.10 4.78
C LYS A 185 6.72 11.92 3.28
N ILE A 186 5.66 11.21 2.87
CA ILE A 186 5.32 11.10 1.45
C ILE A 186 4.94 12.48 0.92
N ILE A 187 4.11 13.24 1.65
CA ILE A 187 3.69 14.59 1.25
C ILE A 187 4.90 15.53 1.19
N GLU A 188 5.81 15.47 2.16
CA GLU A 188 7.07 16.21 2.15
C GLU A 188 7.87 15.94 0.87
N PHE A 189 8.05 14.67 0.53
CA PHE A 189 8.78 14.28 -0.68
C PHE A 189 8.10 14.75 -1.97
N GLU A 190 6.77 14.64 -2.05
CA GLU A 190 6.00 15.13 -3.20
C GLU A 190 6.11 16.65 -3.34
N ASN A 191 6.15 17.38 -2.23
CA ASN A 191 6.37 18.84 -2.24
C ASN A 191 7.79 19.19 -2.71
N ILE A 192 8.82 18.46 -2.26
CA ILE A 192 10.20 18.61 -2.75
C ILE A 192 10.23 18.37 -4.26
N CYS A 193 9.66 17.26 -4.73
CA CYS A 193 9.57 16.93 -6.16
C CYS A 193 8.91 18.08 -6.93
N LYS A 194 7.76 18.57 -6.47
CA LYS A 194 7.02 19.65 -7.12
C LYS A 194 7.84 20.93 -7.21
N ILE A 195 8.45 21.38 -6.10
CA ILE A 195 9.22 22.63 -6.05
C ILE A 195 10.46 22.55 -6.94
N GLU A 196 11.20 21.44 -6.88
CA GLU A 196 12.45 21.25 -7.61
C GLU A 196 12.23 20.98 -9.11
N ILE A 197 11.13 20.31 -9.47
CA ILE A 197 10.90 19.82 -10.84
C ILE A 197 10.02 20.77 -11.66
N ASP A 198 8.98 21.37 -11.08
CA ASP A 198 7.98 22.14 -11.83
C ASP A 198 8.36 23.62 -12.00
N ASN A 199 9.14 24.19 -11.09
CA ASN A 199 9.57 25.61 -11.17
C ASN A 199 10.73 25.85 -12.18
N LYS A 200 10.90 24.98 -13.16
CA LYS A 200 12.01 25.02 -14.14
C LYS A 200 11.84 26.02 -15.28
N GLU A 201 10.64 26.59 -15.46
CA GLU A 201 10.38 27.47 -16.59
C GLU A 201 10.69 28.95 -16.32
N GLU A 202 11.09 29.34 -15.10
CA GLU A 202 11.25 30.76 -14.73
C GLU A 202 12.69 31.25 -14.47
N ILE A 203 13.74 30.45 -14.72
CA ILE A 203 15.14 30.90 -14.55
C ILE A 203 16.01 30.58 -15.76
#